data_AF-A0A7W9LAR3-F1
#
_entry.id   AF-A0A7W9LAR3-F1
#
_cell.length_a   1.000
_cell.length_b   1.000
_cell.length_c   1.000
_cell.angle_alpha   90.00
_cell.angle_beta   90.00
_cell.angle_gamma   90.00
#
_symmetry.space_group_name_H-M   'P 1'
#
loop_
_entity.id
_entity.type
_entity.pdbx_description
1 polymer ?
#
loop_
_entity_poly.entity_id
_entity_poly.type
_entity_poly.pdbx_seq_one_letter_code
_entity_poly.pdbx_strand_id
1 'polypeptide(L)'
;MTDNPDHAGYSEAERSAIHERWLAERHRRTEDPHYREEWYSEQCGACRFWFPLAGALGNDYGACANAASPFDGRIRFEHDGCDAFQESGTWSVPEDHETYRRWRLYLDALDNRDERGLLLLRDALTEEPDRELALAVILRALEAVTADERREWIDLAPAGQDRERAEARAKDLELLTGGPAGQPGEWSEWLQLRLAATTSDPATLETLARAGRTKRVRRLATERKRAMRDPDAPPVT
;
A
#
# COMPACT_ATOMS: atom_id res chain seq x y z
N MET A 1 -6.28 -26.56 10.15
CA MET A 1 -5.41 -27.00 11.26
C MET A 1 -6.33 -27.32 12.42
N THR A 2 -6.57 -28.60 12.69
CA THR A 2 -7.51 -29.05 13.72
C THR A 2 -6.95 -28.73 15.11
N ASP A 3 -7.74 -28.04 15.94
CA ASP A 3 -7.41 -27.76 17.34
C ASP A 3 -7.07 -29.07 18.06
N ASN A 4 -5.80 -29.19 18.47
CA ASN A 4 -5.36 -30.23 19.38
C ASN A 4 -5.76 -29.78 20.80
N PRO A 5 -6.64 -30.51 21.50
CA PRO A 5 -7.21 -30.08 22.79
C PRO A 5 -6.19 -29.94 23.93
N ASP A 6 -4.94 -30.33 23.72
CA ASP A 6 -3.84 -30.22 24.70
C ASP A 6 -3.00 -28.94 24.57
N HIS A 7 -3.33 -28.03 23.64
CA HIS A 7 -2.67 -26.74 23.54
C HIS A 7 -3.48 -25.63 24.22
N ALA A 8 -2.87 -24.95 25.19
CA ALA A 8 -3.43 -23.74 25.76
C ALA A 8 -3.51 -22.65 24.68
N GLY A 9 -4.72 -22.32 24.26
CA GLY A 9 -5.01 -21.17 23.40
C GLY A 9 -5.38 -19.94 24.23
N TYR A 10 -5.22 -18.76 23.62
CA TYR A 10 -5.78 -17.51 24.15
C TYR A 10 -7.13 -17.23 23.49
N SER A 11 -8.12 -16.87 24.30
CA SER A 11 -9.37 -16.27 23.85
C SER A 11 -9.13 -14.92 23.15
N GLU A 12 -10.12 -14.43 22.41
CA GLU A 12 -10.05 -13.11 21.77
C GLU A 12 -9.79 -11.98 22.78
N ALA A 13 -10.48 -11.99 23.93
CA ALA A 13 -10.29 -11.00 24.97
C ALA A 13 -8.87 -11.01 25.57
N GLU A 14 -8.29 -12.20 25.77
CA GLU A 14 -6.91 -12.32 26.24
C GLU A 14 -5.91 -11.81 25.20
N ARG A 15 -6.13 -12.10 23.91
CA ARG A 15 -5.29 -11.59 22.83
C ARG A 15 -5.35 -10.06 22.76
N SER A 16 -6.54 -9.47 22.86
CA SER A 16 -6.69 -8.02 22.88
C SER A 16 -6.00 -7.38 24.08
N ALA A 17 -6.11 -7.97 25.29
CA ALA A 17 -5.41 -7.48 26.47
C ALA A 17 -3.88 -7.59 26.34
N ILE A 18 -3.38 -8.66 25.72
CA ILE A 18 -1.94 -8.82 25.41
C ILE A 18 -1.50 -7.75 24.41
N HIS A 19 -2.27 -7.52 23.35
CA HIS A 19 -1.99 -6.53 22.32
C HIS A 19 -1.88 -5.12 22.92
N GLU A 20 -2.85 -4.69 23.72
CA GLU A 20 -2.82 -3.38 24.40
C GLU A 20 -1.59 -3.21 25.29
N ARG A 21 -1.24 -4.25 26.07
CA ARG A 21 -0.03 -4.23 26.92
C ARG A 21 1.23 -4.11 26.07
N TRP A 22 1.35 -4.86 24.98
CA TRP A 22 2.54 -4.84 24.12
C TRP A 22 2.66 -3.53 23.34
N LEU A 23 1.55 -2.94 22.88
CA LEU A 23 1.52 -1.60 22.30
C LEU A 23 2.01 -0.53 23.27
N ALA A 24 1.72 -0.65 24.57
CA ALA A 24 2.21 0.30 25.56
C ALA A 24 3.74 0.26 25.73
N GLU A 25 4.39 -0.85 25.37
CA GLU A 25 5.84 -1.09 25.49
C GLU A 25 6.64 -0.75 24.22
N ARG A 26 6.00 -0.11 23.23
CA ARG A 26 6.67 0.36 22.00
C ARG A 26 7.81 1.33 22.34
N HIS A 27 8.91 1.20 21.61
CA HIS A 27 10.11 2.01 21.79
C HIS A 27 9.94 3.42 21.21
N ARG A 28 9.37 3.54 20.01
CA ARG A 28 9.08 4.82 19.34
C ARG A 28 7.58 5.08 19.36
N ARG A 29 7.10 5.80 20.38
CA ARG A 29 5.68 6.14 20.53
C ARG A 29 5.37 7.44 19.80
N THR A 30 4.40 7.41 18.90
CA THR A 30 3.94 8.57 18.13
C THR A 30 3.44 9.72 18.99
N GLU A 31 3.03 9.45 20.23
CA GLU A 31 2.57 10.45 21.19
C GLU A 31 3.72 11.12 21.98
N ASP A 32 4.95 10.65 21.83
CA ASP A 32 6.11 11.23 22.50
C ASP A 32 6.43 12.62 21.91
N PRO A 33 6.55 13.69 22.72
CA PRO A 33 6.94 15.02 22.24
C PRO A 33 8.29 15.06 21.51
N HIS A 34 9.15 14.06 21.71
CA HIS A 34 10.44 13.91 21.05
C HIS A 34 10.40 12.96 19.85
N TYR A 35 9.21 12.51 19.44
CA TYR A 35 9.05 11.69 18.24
C TYR A 35 9.53 12.47 17.00
N ARG A 36 10.39 11.84 16.22
CA ARG A 36 10.96 12.43 14.99
C ARG A 36 10.09 12.02 13.79
N GLU A 37 9.79 12.97 12.89
CA GLU A 37 8.89 12.74 11.75
C GLU A 37 9.38 11.58 10.85
N GLU A 38 10.69 11.48 10.64
CA GLU A 38 11.33 10.41 9.88
C GLU A 38 11.08 9.01 10.45
N TRP A 39 10.86 8.88 11.77
CA TRP A 39 10.58 7.59 12.39
C TRP A 39 9.28 6.97 11.90
N TYR A 40 8.37 7.78 11.37
CA TYR A 40 7.13 7.28 10.78
C TYR A 40 7.41 6.38 9.56
N SER A 41 8.51 6.61 8.84
CA SER A 41 8.94 5.73 7.73
C SER A 41 9.97 4.66 8.14
N GLU A 42 10.54 4.74 9.34
CA GLU A 42 11.56 3.82 9.86
C GLU A 42 10.96 2.75 10.79
N GLN A 43 9.88 2.13 10.34
CA GLN A 43 9.14 1.19 11.15
C GLN A 43 9.65 -0.25 10.97
N CYS A 44 9.49 -1.08 12.00
CA CYS A 44 9.95 -2.46 12.04
C CYS A 44 9.48 -3.24 10.81
N GLY A 45 8.20 -3.17 10.44
CA GLY A 45 7.63 -3.88 9.27
C GLY A 45 8.27 -3.51 7.92
N ALA A 46 8.88 -2.32 7.82
CA ALA A 46 9.60 -1.84 6.64
C ALA A 46 11.12 -2.12 6.69
N CYS A 47 11.63 -2.67 7.80
CA CYS A 47 13.05 -2.94 7.99
C CYS A 47 13.44 -4.28 7.34
N ARG A 48 14.59 -4.34 6.67
CA ARG A 48 15.09 -5.57 6.01
C ARG A 48 15.41 -6.74 6.96
N PHE A 49 15.41 -6.48 8.27
CA PHE A 49 15.65 -7.47 9.32
C PHE A 49 14.38 -7.87 10.07
N TRP A 50 13.22 -7.46 9.56
CA TRP A 50 11.93 -7.88 10.09
C TRP A 50 11.64 -9.33 9.72
N PHE A 51 11.29 -10.11 10.74
CA PHE A 51 10.84 -11.48 10.55
C PHE A 51 9.41 -11.60 11.09
N PRO A 52 8.36 -11.51 10.24
CA PRO A 52 6.98 -11.57 10.72
C PRO A 52 6.69 -12.91 11.39
N LEU A 53 5.88 -12.91 12.44
CA LEU A 53 5.41 -14.17 13.05
C LEU A 53 4.48 -14.91 12.08
N ALA A 54 4.31 -16.22 12.26
CA ALA A 54 3.38 -16.99 11.45
C ALA A 54 1.92 -16.74 11.86
N GLY A 55 1.00 -16.92 10.91
CA GLY A 55 -0.44 -16.78 11.13
C GLY A 55 -0.86 -15.37 11.55
N ALA A 56 -2.03 -15.28 12.22
CA ALA A 56 -2.69 -14.00 12.48
C ALA A 56 -1.88 -13.02 13.35
N LEU A 57 -0.98 -13.50 14.22
CA LEU A 57 -0.10 -12.62 15.01
C LEU A 57 0.91 -11.87 14.14
N GLY A 58 1.27 -12.45 12.99
CA GLY A 58 2.16 -11.86 12.01
C GLY A 58 1.66 -10.58 11.35
N ASN A 59 0.37 -10.26 11.54
CA ASN A 59 -0.24 -9.03 11.04
C ASN A 59 0.19 -7.79 11.82
N ASP A 60 0.55 -7.97 13.10
CA ASP A 60 0.94 -6.87 13.99
C ASP A 60 2.35 -7.07 14.55
N TYR A 61 2.81 -8.32 14.65
CA TYR A 61 3.98 -8.69 15.42
C TYR A 61 4.96 -9.56 14.64
N GLY A 62 6.24 -9.31 14.88
CA GLY A 62 7.37 -9.97 14.24
C GLY A 62 8.60 -9.87 15.13
N ALA A 63 9.66 -10.60 14.81
CA ALA A 63 10.93 -10.54 15.50
C ALA A 63 11.93 -9.65 14.76
N CYS A 64 12.80 -8.98 15.51
CA CYS A 64 13.97 -8.32 14.93
C CYS A 64 15.12 -9.34 14.81
N ALA A 65 15.71 -9.45 13.62
CA ALA A 65 16.88 -10.31 13.35
C ALA A 65 18.18 -9.50 13.11
N ASN A 66 18.20 -8.24 13.54
CA ASN A 66 19.37 -7.36 13.36
C ASN A 66 20.27 -7.45 14.59
N ALA A 67 21.43 -8.09 14.47
CA ALA A 67 22.42 -8.20 15.55
C ALA A 67 22.93 -6.83 16.08
N ALA A 68 22.80 -5.75 15.32
CA ALA A 68 23.14 -4.39 15.77
C ALA A 68 22.00 -3.70 16.53
N SER A 69 20.79 -4.25 16.50
CA SER A 69 19.62 -3.71 17.19
C SER A 69 19.62 -4.13 18.67
N PRO A 70 19.18 -3.26 19.60
CA PRO A 70 18.91 -3.67 20.98
C PRO A 70 17.78 -4.70 21.09
N PHE A 71 17.06 -4.95 20.00
CA PHE A 71 15.91 -5.84 19.93
C PHE A 71 16.19 -7.17 19.23
N ASP A 72 17.43 -7.50 18.90
CA ASP A 72 17.77 -8.78 18.27
C ASP A 72 17.16 -9.98 19.03
N GLY A 73 16.45 -10.84 18.30
CA GLY A 73 15.73 -11.99 18.83
C GLY A 73 14.45 -11.66 19.64
N ARG A 74 13.97 -10.41 19.65
CA ARG A 74 12.76 -10.00 20.39
C ARG A 74 11.57 -9.72 19.47
N ILE A 75 10.38 -10.06 19.94
CA ILE A 75 9.11 -9.70 19.31
C ILE A 75 8.89 -8.18 19.45
N ARG A 76 8.56 -7.51 18.35
CA ARG A 76 8.21 -6.10 18.26
C ARG A 76 6.87 -5.94 17.53
N PHE A 77 6.25 -4.79 17.74
CA PHE A 77 5.12 -4.33 16.94
C PHE A 77 5.63 -3.79 15.60
N GLU A 78 4.90 -4.06 14.51
CA GLU A 78 5.34 -3.72 13.15
C GLU A 78 5.54 -2.22 12.92
N HIS A 79 4.75 -1.37 13.60
CA HIS A 79 4.90 0.09 13.54
C HIS A 79 5.86 0.69 14.58
N ASP A 80 6.62 -0.13 15.32
CA ASP A 80 7.69 0.34 16.21
C ASP A 80 9.01 0.56 15.44
N GLY A 81 10.12 0.94 16.09
CA GLY A 81 11.41 1.07 15.39
C GLY A 81 12.62 1.26 16.30
N CYS A 82 13.81 1.23 15.70
CA CYS A 82 15.09 1.44 16.38
C CYS A 82 16.09 2.14 15.47
N ASP A 83 17.18 2.67 16.05
CA ASP A 83 18.18 3.44 15.29
C ASP A 83 19.04 2.57 14.36
N ALA A 84 18.94 1.24 14.47
CA ALA A 84 19.58 0.29 13.55
C ALA A 84 18.69 -0.07 12.34
N PHE A 85 17.64 0.71 12.06
CA PHE A 85 16.75 0.52 10.92
C PHE A 85 17.51 0.52 9.59
N GLN A 86 17.11 -0.37 8.69
CA GLN A 86 17.59 -0.41 7.31
C GLN A 86 16.41 -0.73 6.40
N GLU A 87 16.14 0.15 5.44
CA GLU A 87 15.00 0.05 4.55
C GLU A 87 15.04 -1.23 3.70
N SER A 88 13.89 -1.89 3.57
CA SER A 88 13.70 -3.05 2.69
C SER A 88 13.02 -2.69 1.35
N GLY A 89 12.40 -1.51 1.26
CA GLY A 89 11.62 -1.04 0.12
C GLY A 89 10.18 -1.56 0.06
N THR A 90 9.78 -2.49 0.93
CA THR A 90 8.39 -2.99 1.02
C THR A 90 8.01 -3.34 2.45
N TRP A 91 6.71 -3.47 2.73
CA TRP A 91 6.25 -3.96 4.03
C TRP A 91 6.35 -5.48 4.05
N SER A 92 7.07 -6.08 4.99
CA SER A 92 7.17 -7.54 5.06
C SER A 92 6.01 -8.10 5.90
N VAL A 93 5.21 -8.95 5.26
CA VAL A 93 4.08 -9.67 5.85
C VAL A 93 4.38 -11.16 5.92
N PRO A 94 3.66 -11.94 6.76
CA PRO A 94 3.80 -13.39 6.77
C PRO A 94 3.54 -14.00 5.38
N GLU A 95 4.38 -14.93 4.94
CA GLU A 95 4.16 -15.63 3.65
C GLU A 95 2.86 -16.45 3.63
N ASP A 96 2.35 -16.83 4.81
CA ASP A 96 1.08 -17.52 5.00
C ASP A 96 -0.11 -16.60 5.22
N HIS A 97 0.06 -15.28 5.09
CA HIS A 97 -1.04 -14.35 5.16
C HIS A 97 -2.00 -14.57 3.98
N GLU A 98 -3.20 -15.09 4.27
CA GLU A 98 -4.17 -15.54 3.26
C GLU A 98 -4.55 -14.43 2.26
N THR A 99 -4.77 -13.21 2.73
CA THR A 99 -5.02 -12.05 1.85
C THR A 99 -3.82 -11.75 0.96
N TYR A 100 -2.58 -11.92 1.45
CA TYR A 100 -1.39 -11.71 0.62
C TYR A 100 -1.19 -12.83 -0.41
N ARG A 101 -1.51 -14.09 -0.05
CA ARG A 101 -1.49 -15.22 -0.99
C ARG A 101 -2.48 -15.02 -2.13
N ARG A 102 -3.73 -14.66 -1.80
CA ARG A 102 -4.77 -14.35 -2.80
C ARG A 102 -4.39 -13.14 -3.64
N TRP A 103 -3.91 -12.07 -3.03
CA TRP A 103 -3.36 -10.90 -3.74
C TRP A 103 -2.31 -11.30 -4.77
N ARG A 104 -1.31 -12.10 -4.38
CA ARG A 104 -0.26 -12.56 -5.30
C ARG A 104 -0.82 -13.41 -6.44
N LEU A 105 -1.75 -14.31 -6.15
CA LEU A 105 -2.40 -15.14 -7.18
C LEU A 105 -3.19 -14.27 -8.17
N TYR A 106 -3.95 -13.29 -7.67
CA TYR A 106 -4.73 -12.37 -8.49
C TYR A 106 -3.84 -11.47 -9.36
N LEU A 107 -2.73 -10.97 -8.80
CA LEU A 107 -1.75 -10.20 -9.57
C LEU A 107 -1.08 -11.04 -10.66
N ASP A 108 -0.70 -12.28 -10.37
CA ASP A 108 -0.09 -13.17 -11.36
C ASP A 108 -1.05 -13.42 -12.55
N ALA A 109 -2.33 -13.63 -12.27
CA ALA A 109 -3.36 -13.74 -13.33
C ALA A 109 -3.50 -12.43 -14.15
N LEU A 110 -3.43 -11.26 -13.49
CA LEU A 110 -3.47 -9.96 -14.17
C LEU A 110 -2.22 -9.66 -15.00
N ASP A 111 -1.04 -10.06 -14.52
CA ASP A 111 0.23 -9.74 -15.18
C ASP A 111 0.51 -10.70 -16.36
N ASN A 112 0.14 -11.98 -16.24
CA ASN A 112 0.28 -12.97 -17.31
C ASN A 112 -0.78 -12.79 -18.42
N ARG A 113 -1.94 -12.20 -18.09
CA ARG A 113 -3.05 -11.88 -19.01
C ARG A 113 -3.50 -13.04 -19.91
N ASP A 114 -3.42 -14.27 -19.41
CA ASP A 114 -3.98 -15.41 -20.12
C ASP A 114 -5.52 -15.37 -20.04
N GLU A 115 -6.22 -15.65 -21.14
CA GLU A 115 -7.68 -15.53 -21.23
C GLU A 115 -8.40 -16.32 -20.12
N ARG A 116 -7.90 -17.54 -19.86
CA ARG A 116 -8.44 -18.41 -18.81
C ARG A 116 -8.19 -17.84 -17.41
N GLY A 117 -7.00 -17.31 -17.15
CA GLY A 117 -6.62 -16.66 -15.89
C GLY A 117 -7.48 -15.44 -15.61
N LEU A 118 -7.73 -14.58 -16.61
CA LEU A 118 -8.62 -13.43 -16.46
C LEU A 118 -10.08 -13.84 -16.25
N LEU A 119 -10.55 -14.92 -16.86
CA LEU A 119 -11.88 -15.49 -16.57
C LEU A 119 -11.97 -15.98 -15.11
N LEU A 120 -11.03 -16.83 -14.70
CA LEU A 120 -10.99 -17.36 -13.32
C LEU A 120 -10.83 -16.27 -12.27
N LEU A 121 -10.07 -15.21 -12.57
CA LEU A 121 -9.92 -14.06 -11.69
C LEU A 121 -11.23 -13.32 -11.49
N ARG A 122 -12.00 -13.09 -12.56
CA ARG A 122 -13.31 -12.41 -12.45
C ARG A 122 -14.31 -13.25 -11.66
N ASP A 123 -14.32 -14.56 -11.87
CA ASP A 123 -15.14 -15.49 -11.08
C ASP A 123 -14.73 -15.45 -9.60
N ALA A 124 -13.42 -15.51 -9.32
CA ALA A 124 -12.90 -15.44 -7.95
C ALA A 124 -13.26 -14.12 -7.25
N LEU A 125 -13.19 -12.98 -7.96
CA LEU A 125 -13.57 -11.68 -7.42
C LEU A 125 -15.06 -11.56 -7.10
N THR A 126 -15.92 -12.31 -7.79
CA THR A 126 -17.36 -12.36 -7.48
C THR A 126 -17.62 -13.01 -6.11
N GLU A 127 -16.76 -13.95 -5.72
CA GLU A 127 -16.86 -14.71 -4.46
C GLU A 127 -15.89 -14.20 -3.39
N GLU A 128 -15.15 -13.12 -3.64
CA GLU A 128 -14.10 -12.63 -2.73
C GLU A 128 -14.71 -12.00 -1.47
N PRO A 129 -14.52 -12.60 -0.27
CA PRO A 129 -15.10 -12.07 0.97
C PRO A 129 -14.39 -10.80 1.47
N ASP A 130 -13.12 -10.59 1.12
CA ASP A 130 -12.34 -9.43 1.50
C ASP A 130 -12.58 -8.29 0.50
N ARG A 131 -13.50 -7.39 0.88
CA ARG A 131 -13.91 -6.25 0.04
C ARG A 131 -12.76 -5.34 -0.34
N GLU A 132 -11.78 -5.15 0.55
CA GLU A 132 -10.64 -4.28 0.29
C GLU A 132 -9.69 -4.92 -0.72
N LEU A 133 -9.44 -6.23 -0.57
CA LEU A 133 -8.69 -7.01 -1.54
C LEU A 133 -9.36 -6.98 -2.93
N ALA A 134 -10.68 -7.25 -3.00
CA ALA A 134 -11.43 -7.24 -4.24
C ALA A 134 -11.30 -5.89 -4.96
N LEU A 135 -11.55 -4.79 -4.24
CA LEU A 135 -11.44 -3.44 -4.77
C LEU A 135 -10.01 -3.13 -5.23
N ALA A 136 -8.99 -3.50 -4.44
CA ALA A 136 -7.60 -3.26 -4.80
C ALA A 136 -7.20 -3.93 -6.12
N VAL A 137 -7.63 -5.19 -6.32
CA VAL A 137 -7.39 -5.94 -7.56
C VAL A 137 -8.13 -5.33 -8.73
N ILE A 138 -9.40 -4.94 -8.55
CA ILE A 138 -10.20 -4.29 -9.60
C ILE A 138 -9.54 -2.98 -10.03
N LEU A 139 -9.16 -2.13 -9.08
CA LEU A 139 -8.46 -0.87 -9.39
C LEU A 139 -7.15 -1.10 -10.15
N ARG A 140 -6.42 -2.18 -9.84
CA ARG A 140 -5.21 -2.58 -10.57
C ARG A 140 -5.54 -3.09 -11.98
N ALA A 141 -6.59 -3.89 -12.14
CA ALA A 141 -7.04 -4.42 -13.41
C ALA A 141 -7.45 -3.31 -14.38
N LEU A 142 -8.14 -2.26 -13.90
CA LEU A 142 -8.53 -1.10 -14.72
C LEU A 142 -7.32 -0.42 -15.41
N GLU A 143 -6.14 -0.47 -14.78
CA GLU A 143 -4.90 0.07 -15.35
C GLU A 143 -4.27 -0.87 -16.40
N ALA A 144 -4.60 -2.16 -16.37
CA ALA A 144 -4.05 -3.17 -17.27
C ALA A 144 -4.94 -3.45 -18.50
N VAL A 145 -6.25 -3.19 -18.40
CA VAL A 145 -7.24 -3.48 -19.46
C VAL A 145 -7.56 -2.25 -20.31
N THR A 146 -8.11 -2.50 -21.49
CA THR A 146 -8.55 -1.46 -22.43
C THR A 146 -9.78 -0.71 -21.92
N ALA A 147 -10.06 0.47 -22.49
CA ALA A 147 -11.22 1.27 -22.10
C ALA A 147 -12.55 0.50 -22.24
N ASP A 148 -12.68 -0.31 -23.30
CA ASP A 148 -13.87 -1.11 -23.56
C ASP A 148 -14.07 -2.24 -22.53
N GLU A 149 -12.96 -2.83 -22.03
CA GLU A 149 -12.99 -3.89 -21.02
C GLU A 149 -13.27 -3.36 -19.60
N ARG A 150 -13.00 -2.09 -19.30
CA ARG A 150 -13.11 -1.54 -17.94
C ARG A 150 -14.49 -1.69 -17.33
N ARG A 151 -15.56 -1.64 -18.15
CA ARG A 151 -16.94 -1.78 -17.66
C ARG A 151 -17.14 -3.10 -16.94
N GLU A 152 -16.66 -4.20 -17.51
CA GLU A 152 -16.79 -5.53 -16.94
C GLU A 152 -16.09 -5.64 -15.57
N TRP A 153 -14.98 -4.93 -15.38
CA TRP A 153 -14.25 -4.89 -14.11
C TRP A 153 -14.91 -3.98 -13.06
N ILE A 154 -15.48 -2.85 -13.48
CA ILE A 154 -16.23 -1.95 -12.58
C ILE A 154 -17.45 -2.67 -12.00
N ASP A 155 -18.14 -3.50 -12.81
CA ASP A 155 -19.34 -4.20 -12.38
C ASP A 155 -19.06 -5.24 -11.29
N LEU A 156 -17.83 -5.78 -11.24
CA LEU A 156 -17.34 -6.66 -10.17
C LEU A 156 -17.09 -5.93 -8.85
N ALA A 157 -16.95 -4.59 -8.86
CA ALA A 157 -16.70 -3.84 -7.64
C ALA A 157 -17.90 -3.94 -6.69
N PRO A 158 -17.68 -4.10 -5.37
CA PRO A 158 -18.76 -4.05 -4.40
C PRO A 158 -19.60 -2.78 -4.56
N ALA A 159 -20.91 -2.88 -4.31
CA ALA A 159 -21.82 -1.75 -4.51
C ALA A 159 -21.51 -0.55 -3.59
N GLY A 160 -22.01 0.63 -3.98
CA GLY A 160 -21.81 1.87 -3.24
C GLY A 160 -20.44 2.50 -3.52
N GLN A 161 -19.74 2.93 -2.46
CA GLN A 161 -18.51 3.72 -2.57
C GLN A 161 -17.37 3.00 -3.34
N ASP A 162 -17.29 1.67 -3.26
CA ASP A 162 -16.25 0.90 -3.94
C ASP A 162 -16.43 0.96 -5.46
N ARG A 163 -17.67 0.81 -5.95
CA ARG A 163 -18.00 0.98 -7.37
C ARG A 163 -17.83 2.41 -7.85
N GLU A 164 -18.26 3.40 -7.06
CA GLU A 164 -18.02 4.81 -7.36
C GLU A 164 -16.52 5.12 -7.49
N ARG A 165 -15.69 4.52 -6.64
CA ARG A 165 -14.23 4.66 -6.69
C ARG A 165 -13.63 3.99 -7.93
N ALA A 166 -14.13 2.82 -8.33
CA ALA A 166 -13.72 2.15 -9.56
C ALA A 166 -14.10 2.98 -10.81
N GLU A 167 -15.30 3.55 -10.85
CA GLU A 167 -15.75 4.46 -11.91
C GLU A 167 -14.91 5.74 -11.98
N ALA A 168 -14.62 6.35 -10.83
CA ALA A 168 -13.75 7.52 -10.77
C ALA A 168 -12.35 7.19 -11.29
N ARG A 169 -11.78 6.03 -10.93
CA ARG A 169 -10.49 5.56 -11.45
C ARG A 169 -10.51 5.38 -12.97
N ALA A 170 -11.58 4.80 -13.52
CA ALA A 170 -11.70 4.60 -14.97
C ALA A 170 -11.72 5.94 -15.72
N LYS A 171 -12.44 6.95 -15.20
CA LYS A 171 -12.44 8.32 -15.73
C LYS A 171 -11.06 8.97 -15.66
N ASP A 172 -10.37 8.81 -14.53
CA ASP A 172 -9.00 9.33 -14.38
C ASP A 172 -8.04 8.71 -15.41
N LEU A 173 -8.18 7.42 -15.71
CA LEU A 173 -7.37 6.71 -16.71
C LEU A 173 -7.66 7.18 -18.15
N GLU A 174 -8.91 7.54 -18.47
CA GLU A 174 -9.26 8.17 -19.74
C GLU A 174 -8.58 9.55 -19.87
N LEU A 175 -8.63 10.37 -18.82
CA LEU A 175 -7.93 11.67 -18.80
C LEU A 175 -6.41 11.51 -18.92
N LEU A 176 -5.84 10.49 -18.28
CA LEU A 176 -4.40 10.24 -18.31
C LEU A 176 -3.92 9.86 -19.73
N THR A 177 -4.75 9.14 -20.50
CA THR A 177 -4.41 8.66 -21.85
C THR A 177 -4.74 9.69 -22.94
N GLY A 178 -5.88 10.39 -22.82
CA GLY A 178 -6.32 11.42 -23.78
C GLY A 178 -5.64 12.78 -23.59
N GLY A 179 -4.86 12.95 -22.52
CA GLY A 179 -4.33 14.24 -22.09
C GLY A 179 -5.28 14.92 -21.10
N PRO A 180 -4.80 15.30 -19.90
CA PRO A 180 -5.70 15.81 -18.87
C PRO A 180 -6.29 17.16 -19.29
N ALA A 181 -7.60 17.21 -19.46
CA ALA A 181 -8.37 18.44 -19.61
C ALA A 181 -8.85 18.95 -18.23
N GLY A 182 -9.13 20.24 -18.11
CA GLY A 182 -9.65 20.86 -16.88
C GLY A 182 -8.58 21.41 -15.93
N GLN A 183 -9.01 21.87 -14.76
CA GLN A 183 -8.11 22.46 -13.76
C GLN A 183 -7.62 21.40 -12.76
N PRO A 184 -6.37 21.47 -12.24
CA PRO A 184 -5.88 20.46 -11.31
C PRO A 184 -6.70 20.28 -10.02
N GLY A 185 -7.42 21.31 -9.59
CA GLY A 185 -8.33 21.22 -8.44
C GLY A 185 -9.50 20.26 -8.65
N GLU A 186 -9.85 19.96 -9.91
CA GLU A 186 -10.94 19.04 -10.28
C GLU A 186 -10.46 17.59 -10.39
N TRP A 187 -9.14 17.38 -10.49
CA TRP A 187 -8.55 16.05 -10.61
C TRP A 187 -8.52 15.34 -9.25
N SER A 188 -8.74 14.02 -9.28
CA SER A 188 -8.56 13.18 -8.10
C SER A 188 -7.11 13.25 -7.61
N GLU A 189 -6.90 12.99 -6.32
CA GLU A 189 -5.54 12.89 -5.77
C GLU A 189 -4.71 11.83 -6.52
N TRP A 190 -5.33 10.72 -6.91
CA TRP A 190 -4.67 9.65 -7.66
C TRP A 190 -4.19 10.14 -9.02
N LEU A 191 -5.03 10.84 -9.78
CA LEU A 191 -4.67 11.39 -11.09
C LEU A 191 -3.54 12.41 -10.96
N GLN A 192 -3.59 13.28 -9.94
CA GLN A 192 -2.52 14.25 -9.68
C GLN A 192 -1.17 13.58 -9.37
N LEU A 193 -1.17 12.52 -8.54
CA LEU A 193 0.06 11.75 -8.26
C LEU A 193 0.59 11.06 -9.51
N ARG A 194 -0.29 10.44 -10.31
CA ARG A 194 0.08 9.79 -11.57
C ARG A 194 0.67 10.79 -12.56
N LEU A 195 0.04 11.94 -12.75
CA LEU A 195 0.54 13.00 -13.62
C LEU A 195 1.86 13.57 -13.13
N ALA A 196 2.00 13.87 -11.83
CA ALA A 196 3.26 14.34 -11.26
C ALA A 196 4.41 13.35 -11.53
N ALA A 197 4.14 12.05 -11.42
CA ALA A 197 5.13 11.01 -11.66
C ALA A 197 5.49 10.80 -13.15
N THR A 198 4.51 10.93 -14.06
CA THR A 198 4.66 10.42 -15.44
C THR A 198 4.63 11.48 -16.53
N THR A 199 4.02 12.65 -16.29
CA THR A 199 3.87 13.67 -17.33
C THR A 199 5.22 14.18 -17.81
N SER A 200 5.34 14.41 -19.12
CA SER A 200 6.46 15.08 -19.76
C SER A 200 6.19 16.56 -20.02
N ASP A 201 5.01 17.08 -19.67
CA ASP A 201 4.66 18.48 -19.83
C ASP A 201 5.10 19.32 -18.62
N PRO A 202 6.05 20.26 -18.77
CA PRO A 202 6.49 21.12 -17.68
C PRO A 202 5.40 22.04 -17.13
N ALA A 203 4.39 22.42 -17.92
CA ALA A 203 3.30 23.29 -17.47
C ALA A 203 2.38 22.55 -16.49
N THR A 204 2.09 21.27 -16.76
CA THR A 204 1.38 20.39 -15.84
C THR A 204 2.13 20.26 -14.51
N LEU A 205 3.46 20.00 -14.54
CA LEU A 205 4.27 19.91 -13.33
C LEU A 205 4.29 21.23 -12.53
N GLU A 206 4.40 22.37 -13.21
CA GLU A 206 4.35 23.69 -12.56
C GLU A 206 3.01 23.90 -11.84
N THR A 207 1.91 23.52 -12.49
CA THR A 207 0.59 23.71 -11.91
C THR A 207 0.39 22.78 -10.70
N LEU A 208 0.83 21.53 -10.77
CA LEU A 208 0.77 20.57 -9.66
C LEU A 208 1.69 20.97 -8.49
N ALA A 209 2.88 21.52 -8.76
CA ALA A 209 3.77 22.03 -7.72
C ALA A 209 3.12 23.17 -6.92
N ARG A 210 2.42 24.07 -7.61
CA ARG A 210 1.76 25.23 -7.01
C ARG A 210 0.44 24.89 -6.30
N ALA A 211 -0.40 24.05 -6.93
CA ALA A 211 -1.80 23.88 -6.54
C ALA A 211 -2.23 22.42 -6.35
N GLY A 212 -1.28 21.48 -6.31
CA GLY A 212 -1.57 20.08 -6.02
C GLY A 212 -2.30 19.91 -4.69
N ARG A 213 -3.24 18.96 -4.64
CA ARG A 213 -4.19 18.76 -3.54
C ARG A 213 -3.50 18.45 -2.22
N THR A 214 -2.42 17.67 -2.25
CA THR A 214 -1.67 17.26 -1.05
C THR A 214 -0.21 17.75 -1.08
N LYS A 215 0.42 17.83 0.09
CA LYS A 215 1.85 18.15 0.22
C LYS A 215 2.71 17.18 -0.61
N ARG A 216 2.33 15.90 -0.64
CA ARG A 216 2.99 14.85 -1.42
C ARG A 216 2.97 15.13 -2.92
N VAL A 217 1.80 15.47 -3.48
CA VAL A 217 1.69 15.86 -4.90
C VAL A 217 2.59 17.04 -5.23
N ARG A 218 2.51 18.11 -4.42
CA ARG A 218 3.29 19.34 -4.65
C ARG A 218 4.80 19.09 -4.59
N ARG A 219 5.26 18.29 -3.62
CA ARG A 219 6.67 17.90 -3.46
C ARG A 219 7.16 17.10 -4.67
N LEU A 220 6.45 16.03 -5.03
CA LEU A 220 6.83 15.18 -6.17
C LEU A 220 6.89 15.96 -7.48
N ALA A 221 5.91 16.83 -7.73
CA ALA A 221 5.90 17.67 -8.93
C ALA A 221 7.08 18.66 -8.96
N THR A 222 7.43 19.27 -7.82
CA THR A 222 8.59 20.17 -7.70
C THR A 222 9.90 19.44 -8.00
N GLU A 223 10.08 18.26 -7.42
CA GLU A 223 11.27 17.42 -7.62
C GLU A 223 11.40 16.98 -9.08
N ARG A 224 10.31 16.47 -9.66
CA ARG A 224 10.24 16.07 -11.08
C ARG A 224 10.55 17.23 -12.02
N LYS A 225 9.97 18.42 -11.76
CA LYS A 225 10.25 19.63 -12.56
C LYS A 225 11.73 20.02 -12.50
N ARG A 226 12.34 19.93 -11.31
CA ARG A 226 13.78 20.21 -11.15
C ARG A 226 14.62 19.21 -11.93
N ALA A 227 14.37 17.91 -11.78
CA ALA A 227 15.08 16.86 -12.50
C ALA A 227 14.97 17.00 -14.03
N MET A 228 13.82 17.48 -14.54
CA MET A 228 13.66 17.76 -15.96
C MET A 228 14.47 18.98 -16.45
N ARG A 229 14.78 19.93 -15.57
CA ARG A 229 15.61 21.11 -15.90
C ARG A 229 17.10 20.85 -15.70
N ASP A 230 17.44 20.00 -14.74
CA ASP A 230 18.79 19.67 -14.32
C ASP A 230 18.85 18.20 -13.87
N PRO A 231 19.24 17.27 -14.76
CA PRO A 231 19.26 15.84 -14.48
C PRO A 231 20.22 15.42 -13.36
N ASP A 232 21.25 16.22 -13.09
CA ASP A 232 22.32 15.92 -12.11
C ASP A 232 22.03 16.52 -10.72
N ALA A 233 20.85 17.11 -10.53
CA ALA A 233 20.47 17.77 -9.29
C ALA A 233 20.20 16.78 -8.13
N PRO A 234 20.82 16.95 -6.94
CA PRO A 234 20.59 16.06 -5.80
C PRO A 234 19.16 16.17 -5.23
N PRO A 235 18.61 15.11 -4.62
CA PRO A 235 17.25 15.11 -4.05
C PRO A 235 17.08 16.18 -2.96
N VAL A 236 15.86 16.72 -2.85
CA VAL A 236 15.52 17.72 -1.82
C VAL A 236 15.10 16.98 -0.55
N THR A 237 15.80 17.24 0.56
CA THR A 237 15.48 16.74 1.91
C THR A 237 14.14 17.27 2.40
#